data_AF-A0A8J2MGL4-F1
#
_entry.id   AF-A0A8J2MGL4-F1
#
_cell.length_a   1.000
_cell.length_b   1.000
_cell.length_c   1.000
_cell.angle_alpha   90.00
_cell.angle_beta   90.00
_cell.angle_gamma   90.00
#
_symmetry.space_group_name_H-M   'P 1'
#
loop_
_entity.id
_entity.type
_entity.pdbx_description
1 polymer ?
#
loop_
_entity_poly.entity_id
_entity_poly.type
_entity_poly.pdbx_seq_one_letter_code
_entity_poly.pdbx_strand_id
1 'polypeptide(L)'
;MGRTNVYTAQKFFSIIIMVVNIFSVTSKLKELKNEDPQSSWTGDMFADFNNKYAVLIEKEFSLSDYFKKESLENLTNFLRKNNYCPGNIHSCSLKTSSSGQFQIFNNRYFCLCNHTYDSDIDTDESALSDLHRAVFNYPPSRLLDSFCVDTIELEDSYVVTGVRFKRYDNKIHLEVQKAKLSNGRIISDSIKWHNQGKCVNSTKIFTRNSNFIYDGFKIVLNDFILPDNYVVTGVKFGEQVIGRYLSDNHNLHRTKPPIIQKIECKGTNNILQNLEKIRPSTSLVGNNTILSRSCQEHFVFTTTSFDFDYQQHIVPYVDLREVITSPPEAIHGIGWYYRGAPGYGGFLGLKIFVNRYY
;
A
#
# COMPACT_ATOMS: atom_id res chain seq x y z
N MET A 1 59.96 36.29 -10.16
CA MET A 1 59.23 35.55 -11.23
C MET A 1 59.70 34.11 -11.19
N GLY A 2 58.92 33.05 -11.02
CA GLY A 2 57.52 32.83 -10.72
C GLY A 2 57.39 31.30 -10.66
N ARG A 3 56.87 30.72 -9.57
CA ARG A 3 56.60 29.27 -9.47
C ARG A 3 55.74 28.92 -8.27
N THR A 4 54.58 29.54 -8.15
CA THR A 4 53.55 29.14 -7.18
C THR A 4 52.19 29.55 -7.74
N ASN A 5 51.57 28.71 -8.59
CA ASN A 5 50.11 28.78 -8.85
C ASN A 5 49.50 27.67 -9.72
N VAL A 6 50.20 26.56 -9.97
CA VAL A 6 49.62 25.47 -10.81
C VAL A 6 48.90 24.42 -9.96
N TYR A 7 49.36 24.15 -8.72
CA TYR A 7 48.78 23.09 -7.88
C TYR A 7 47.42 23.45 -7.25
N THR A 8 47.13 24.73 -7.02
CA THR A 8 45.86 25.17 -6.40
C THR A 8 44.70 25.15 -7.38
N ALA A 9 44.96 25.47 -8.66
CA ALA A 9 43.95 25.46 -9.72
C ALA A 9 43.49 24.03 -10.06
N GLN A 10 44.39 23.04 -10.02
CA GLN A 10 44.07 21.65 -10.33
C GLN A 10 43.20 20.99 -9.24
N LYS A 11 43.41 21.32 -7.95
CA LYS A 11 42.54 20.88 -6.85
C LYS A 11 41.14 21.52 -6.91
N PHE A 12 41.04 22.80 -7.29
CA PHE A 12 39.74 23.46 -7.48
C PHE A 12 38.96 22.84 -8.66
N PHE A 13 39.63 22.51 -9.76
CA PHE A 13 38.99 21.87 -10.91
C PHE A 13 38.49 20.45 -10.59
N SER A 14 39.24 19.65 -9.82
CA SER A 14 38.79 18.32 -9.40
C SER A 14 37.61 18.36 -8.41
N ILE A 15 37.57 19.35 -7.52
CA ILE A 15 36.44 19.53 -6.58
C ILE A 15 35.19 19.99 -7.33
N ILE A 16 35.31 20.88 -8.32
CA ILE A 16 34.17 21.32 -9.14
C ILE A 16 33.64 20.16 -9.99
N ILE A 17 34.48 19.31 -10.57
CA ILE A 17 34.03 18.12 -11.33
C ILE A 17 33.36 17.09 -10.42
N MET A 18 33.84 16.90 -9.18
CA MET A 18 33.15 16.03 -8.20
C MET A 18 31.80 16.60 -7.74
N VAL A 19 31.70 17.91 -7.48
CA VAL A 19 30.44 18.54 -7.08
C VAL A 19 29.44 18.55 -8.24
N VAL A 20 29.88 18.76 -9.48
CA VAL A 20 29.00 18.69 -10.66
C VAL A 20 28.53 17.26 -10.96
N ASN A 21 29.33 16.23 -10.68
CA ASN A 21 28.90 14.83 -10.81
C ASN A 21 27.95 14.37 -9.69
N ILE A 22 28.10 14.90 -8.47
CA ILE A 22 27.20 14.54 -7.36
C ILE A 22 25.81 15.18 -7.53
N PHE A 23 25.69 16.33 -8.20
CA PHE A 23 24.38 16.96 -8.48
C PHE A 23 23.69 16.48 -9.76
N SER A 24 24.33 15.66 -10.60
CA SER A 24 23.75 15.19 -11.89
C SER A 24 23.08 13.82 -11.85
N VAL A 25 23.19 13.06 -10.75
CA VAL A 25 22.47 11.77 -10.61
C VAL A 25 21.08 12.03 -10.03
N THR A 26 20.17 12.51 -10.88
CA THR A 26 18.76 12.63 -10.50
C THR A 26 17.95 11.59 -11.26
N SER A 27 17.81 10.39 -10.71
CA SER A 27 16.81 9.43 -11.21
C SER A 27 15.45 10.15 -11.25
N LYS A 28 14.76 10.11 -12.39
CA LYS A 28 13.45 10.78 -12.49
C LYS A 28 12.45 9.85 -11.83
N LEU A 29 12.05 10.24 -10.62
CA LEU A 29 10.95 9.61 -9.92
C LEU A 29 9.67 9.73 -10.76
N LYS A 30 9.20 8.60 -11.30
CA LYS A 30 7.85 8.52 -11.87
C LYS A 30 6.92 8.10 -10.73
N GLU A 31 6.39 9.09 -10.03
CA GLU A 31 5.31 8.93 -9.07
C GLU A 31 3.95 8.86 -9.80
N LEU A 32 3.05 8.06 -9.23
CA LEU A 32 1.65 8.00 -9.65
C LEU A 32 0.98 9.35 -9.38
N LYS A 33 0.70 10.11 -10.44
CA LYS A 33 -0.30 11.19 -10.43
C LYS A 33 -1.68 10.58 -10.62
N ASN A 34 -2.33 10.15 -9.55
CA ASN A 34 -3.75 9.78 -9.63
C ASN A 34 -4.44 10.24 -8.34
N GLU A 35 -5.42 11.12 -8.55
CA GLU A 35 -6.23 11.80 -7.53
C GLU A 35 -6.79 10.79 -6.51
N ASP A 36 -6.62 11.14 -5.24
CA ASP A 36 -7.19 10.38 -4.14
C ASP A 36 -8.72 10.48 -4.15
N PRO A 37 -9.41 9.48 -3.60
CA PRO A 37 -10.87 9.45 -3.58
C PRO A 37 -11.47 10.69 -2.90
N GLN A 38 -12.33 11.45 -3.61
CA GLN A 38 -13.05 12.60 -3.05
C GLN A 38 -14.38 12.20 -2.40
N SER A 39 -14.88 13.01 -1.46
CA SER A 39 -15.87 12.73 -0.41
C SER A 39 -17.31 12.32 -0.80
N SER A 40 -17.59 11.86 -2.02
CA SER A 40 -18.95 11.57 -2.50
C SER A 40 -19.11 10.18 -3.14
N TRP A 41 -18.97 9.12 -2.34
CA TRP A 41 -18.87 7.75 -2.85
C TRP A 41 -20.22 7.04 -2.99
N THR A 42 -20.46 6.41 -4.15
CA THR A 42 -21.60 5.52 -4.41
C THR A 42 -21.17 4.05 -4.43
N GLY A 43 -22.13 3.13 -4.43
CA GLY A 43 -21.89 1.67 -4.38
C GLY A 43 -20.90 1.12 -5.41
N ASP A 44 -20.86 1.71 -6.61
CA ASP A 44 -19.93 1.28 -7.68
C ASP A 44 -18.51 1.84 -7.46
N MET A 45 -18.38 2.92 -6.69
CA MET A 45 -17.08 3.49 -6.31
C MET A 45 -16.33 2.61 -5.31
N PHE A 46 -17.03 1.79 -4.49
CA PHE A 46 -16.37 0.81 -3.63
C PHE A 46 -15.74 -0.34 -4.41
N ALA A 47 -16.38 -0.79 -5.49
CA ALA A 47 -15.79 -1.79 -6.38
C ALA A 47 -14.55 -1.23 -7.06
N ASP A 48 -14.61 0.01 -7.57
CA ASP A 48 -13.45 0.71 -8.14
C ASP A 48 -12.31 0.88 -7.11
N PHE A 49 -12.65 1.20 -5.86
CA PHE A 49 -11.66 1.29 -4.78
C PHE A 49 -11.00 -0.03 -4.46
N ASN A 50 -11.77 -1.09 -4.29
CA ASN A 50 -11.23 -2.42 -3.98
C ASN A 50 -10.37 -2.95 -5.15
N ASN A 51 -10.61 -2.46 -6.37
CA ASN A 51 -9.76 -2.73 -7.54
C ASN A 51 -8.47 -1.89 -7.54
N LYS A 52 -8.46 -0.70 -6.93
CA LYS A 52 -7.30 0.19 -6.82
C LYS A 52 -6.49 -0.03 -5.56
N TYR A 53 -7.10 -0.52 -4.49
CA TYR A 53 -6.50 -0.73 -3.18
C TYR A 53 -6.95 -2.08 -2.64
N ALA A 54 -6.02 -2.87 -2.09
CA ALA A 54 -6.37 -4.17 -1.50
C ALA A 54 -7.02 -4.02 -0.13
N VAL A 55 -8.23 -3.47 -0.15
CA VAL A 55 -9.17 -3.42 0.96
C VAL A 55 -10.35 -4.29 0.58
N LEU A 56 -11.03 -4.89 1.56
CA LEU A 56 -12.39 -5.36 1.34
C LEU A 56 -13.33 -4.43 2.05
N ILE A 57 -13.98 -3.61 1.26
CA ILE A 57 -15.21 -2.95 1.66
C ILE A 57 -16.33 -3.79 1.03
N GLU A 58 -16.96 -4.67 1.81
CA GLU A 58 -18.17 -5.36 1.35
C GLU A 58 -19.36 -4.39 1.34
N LYS A 59 -20.12 -4.43 0.26
CA LYS A 59 -21.23 -3.50 -0.02
C LYS A 59 -22.43 -3.70 0.90
N GLU A 60 -22.53 -4.85 1.56
CA GLU A 60 -23.73 -5.28 2.28
C GLU A 60 -23.36 -5.88 3.62
N PHE A 61 -23.82 -5.26 4.70
CA PHE A 61 -23.88 -5.86 6.02
C PHE A 61 -25.33 -5.77 6.50
N SER A 62 -26.05 -6.89 6.47
CA SER A 62 -27.40 -6.93 7.00
C SER A 62 -27.36 -7.32 8.48
N LEU A 63 -27.44 -6.32 9.36
CA LEU A 63 -27.62 -6.54 10.81
C LEU A 63 -28.86 -7.40 11.12
N SER A 64 -29.81 -7.52 10.19
CA SER A 64 -31.02 -8.35 10.34
C SER A 64 -30.74 -9.83 10.56
N ASP A 65 -29.59 -10.33 10.11
CA ASP A 65 -29.32 -11.77 10.11
C ASP A 65 -28.88 -12.27 11.50
N TYR A 66 -28.50 -11.36 12.39
CA TYR A 66 -28.00 -11.68 13.73
C TYR A 66 -28.82 -11.07 14.87
N PHE A 67 -29.48 -9.93 14.64
CA PHE A 67 -30.29 -9.31 15.68
C PHE A 67 -31.74 -9.74 15.59
N LYS A 68 -32.33 -10.09 16.74
CA LYS A 68 -33.78 -10.10 16.87
C LYS A 68 -34.29 -8.70 16.53
N LYS A 69 -35.37 -8.63 15.76
CA LYS A 69 -35.98 -7.39 15.24
C LYS A 69 -36.11 -6.27 16.29
N GLU A 70 -36.42 -6.65 17.52
CA GLU A 70 -36.58 -5.76 18.69
C GLU A 70 -35.26 -5.07 19.12
N SER A 71 -34.14 -5.80 19.11
CA SER A 71 -32.81 -5.27 19.38
C SER A 71 -32.33 -4.30 18.29
N LEU A 72 -32.77 -4.54 17.04
CA LEU A 72 -32.45 -3.70 15.90
C LEU A 72 -33.17 -2.34 15.99
N GLU A 73 -34.42 -2.30 16.43
CA GLU A 73 -35.18 -1.05 16.61
C GLU A 73 -34.56 -0.14 17.68
N ASN A 74 -34.11 -0.72 18.81
CA ASN A 74 -33.42 0.03 19.87
C ASN A 74 -32.07 0.62 19.38
N LEU A 75 -31.27 -0.17 18.67
CA LEU A 75 -30.00 0.27 18.08
C LEU A 75 -30.21 1.41 17.06
N THR A 76 -31.27 1.33 16.26
CA THR A 76 -31.60 2.34 15.25
C THR A 76 -31.97 3.69 15.87
N ASN A 77 -32.76 3.66 16.94
CA ASN A 77 -33.16 4.87 17.67
C ASN A 77 -31.97 5.53 18.38
N PHE A 78 -31.02 4.73 18.85
CA PHE A 78 -29.76 5.20 19.44
C PHE A 78 -28.88 5.92 18.42
N LEU A 79 -28.61 5.29 17.27
CA LEU A 79 -27.78 5.85 16.20
C LEU A 79 -28.35 7.16 15.61
N ARG A 80 -29.68 7.31 15.60
CA ARG A 80 -30.38 8.52 15.11
C ARG A 80 -30.14 9.78 15.94
N LYS A 81 -29.86 9.65 17.24
CA LYS A 81 -29.80 10.81 18.15
C LYS A 81 -28.50 11.61 18.05
N ASN A 82 -27.40 11.00 17.59
CA ASN A 82 -26.06 11.54 17.84
C ASN A 82 -25.26 11.99 16.61
N ASN A 83 -25.82 12.01 15.39
CA ASN A 83 -25.32 12.73 14.19
C ASN A 83 -23.80 13.06 14.08
N TYR A 84 -22.90 12.12 14.36
CA TYR A 84 -21.45 12.31 14.25
C TYR A 84 -20.82 11.04 13.64
N CYS A 85 -20.66 11.00 12.31
CA CYS A 85 -20.03 9.85 11.65
C CYS A 85 -18.95 10.30 10.64
N PRO A 86 -17.71 10.57 11.08
CA PRO A 86 -16.56 10.73 10.19
C PRO A 86 -15.78 9.40 10.07
N GLY A 87 -16.18 8.51 9.15
CA GLY A 87 -15.33 7.39 8.71
C GLY A 87 -16.04 6.06 8.39
N ASN A 88 -15.89 5.65 7.11
CA ASN A 88 -16.39 4.46 6.41
C ASN A 88 -17.89 4.17 6.44
N ILE A 89 -18.35 3.42 5.43
CA ILE A 89 -19.73 3.35 4.97
C ILE A 89 -20.16 1.89 4.94
N HIS A 90 -21.10 1.52 5.80
CA HIS A 90 -21.97 0.36 5.60
C HIS A 90 -23.34 0.87 5.12
N SER A 91 -23.97 0.19 4.15
CA SER A 91 -25.39 0.44 3.91
C SER A 91 -26.19 -0.31 4.97
N CYS A 92 -26.95 0.42 5.79
CA CYS A 92 -27.94 -0.19 6.69
C CYS A 92 -29.32 0.26 6.23
N SER A 93 -30.18 -0.69 5.87
CA SER A 93 -31.54 -0.43 5.40
C SER A 93 -32.54 -0.51 6.54
N LEU A 94 -33.21 0.59 6.89
CA LEU A 94 -34.40 0.56 7.75
C LEU A 94 -35.42 1.60 7.31
N LYS A 95 -36.65 1.16 7.01
CA LYS A 95 -37.83 2.04 6.94
C LYS A 95 -39.06 1.36 7.53
N THR A 96 -39.69 2.04 8.47
CA THR A 96 -40.98 1.73 9.08
C THR A 96 -42.12 1.86 8.06
N SER A 97 -43.04 0.89 8.06
CA SER A 97 -44.29 0.96 7.29
C SER A 97 -45.36 1.74 8.06
N SER A 98 -46.37 2.25 7.34
CA SER A 98 -47.56 2.91 7.90
C SER A 98 -48.52 1.97 8.65
N SER A 99 -48.15 0.70 8.85
CA SER A 99 -48.92 -0.31 9.59
C SER A 99 -48.15 -0.97 10.73
N GLY A 100 -46.93 -0.52 11.06
CA GLY A 100 -46.11 -1.12 12.12
C GLY A 100 -45.54 -2.51 11.80
N GLN A 101 -45.74 -3.04 10.59
CA GLN A 101 -45.14 -4.30 10.14
C GLN A 101 -44.15 -4.08 8.98
N PHE A 102 -42.88 -4.41 9.21
CA PHE A 102 -41.78 -4.32 8.24
C PHE A 102 -41.80 -5.48 7.23
N GLN A 103 -41.77 -5.15 5.93
CA GLN A 103 -41.39 -6.03 4.82
C GLN A 103 -40.20 -5.40 4.08
N ILE A 104 -39.24 -6.23 3.64
CA ILE A 104 -37.95 -5.83 3.09
C ILE A 104 -38.09 -5.57 1.58
N PHE A 105 -38.07 -4.31 1.14
CA PHE A 105 -37.80 -3.97 -0.26
C PHE A 105 -37.06 -2.62 -0.41
N ASN A 106 -35.98 -2.67 -1.20
CA ASN A 106 -35.14 -1.62 -1.80
C ASN A 106 -35.53 -0.14 -1.59
N ASN A 107 -34.73 0.61 -0.81
CA ASN A 107 -34.10 1.88 -1.20
C ASN A 107 -33.13 2.42 -0.12
N ARG A 108 -32.02 3.01 -0.56
CA ARG A 108 -30.69 3.08 0.09
C ARG A 108 -30.48 4.29 1.03
N TYR A 109 -29.89 4.05 2.21
CA TYR A 109 -29.16 5.04 3.05
C TYR A 109 -27.93 4.38 3.71
N PHE A 110 -26.89 5.17 4.01
CA PHE A 110 -25.54 4.74 4.42
C PHE A 110 -25.24 5.18 5.87
N CYS A 111 -24.82 4.27 6.76
CA CYS A 111 -24.24 4.61 8.06
C CYS A 111 -23.21 3.57 8.53
N LEU A 112 -22.03 4.05 8.88
CA LEU A 112 -21.10 3.45 9.84
C LEU A 112 -20.69 4.61 10.74
N CYS A 113 -20.85 4.45 12.06
CA CYS A 113 -20.73 5.56 12.99
C CYS A 113 -19.61 5.35 13.98
N ASN A 114 -18.87 6.44 14.17
CA ASN A 114 -17.84 6.63 15.16
C ASN A 114 -18.52 6.61 16.54
N HIS A 115 -18.28 5.58 17.33
CA HIS A 115 -18.56 5.64 18.76
C HIS A 115 -17.38 6.35 19.40
N THR A 116 -17.40 7.68 19.48
CA THR A 116 -16.65 8.33 20.55
C THR A 116 -17.25 7.83 21.84
N TYR A 117 -16.49 7.04 22.58
CA TYR A 117 -16.81 6.59 23.93
C TYR A 117 -16.93 7.83 24.82
N ASP A 118 -18.12 8.41 24.86
CA ASP A 118 -18.48 9.37 25.90
C ASP A 118 -19.01 8.52 27.05
N SER A 119 -18.25 8.44 28.14
CA SER A 119 -18.45 7.54 29.28
C SER A 119 -19.74 7.78 30.06
N ASP A 120 -20.58 8.72 29.61
CA ASP A 120 -21.76 9.20 30.33
C ASP A 120 -23.08 8.66 29.76
N ILE A 121 -23.02 7.71 28.82
CA ILE A 121 -24.22 7.10 28.24
C ILE A 121 -24.51 5.77 28.94
N ASP A 122 -25.37 5.86 29.95
CA ASP A 122 -26.02 4.77 30.67
C ASP A 122 -26.98 4.02 29.72
N THR A 123 -26.44 3.12 28.90
CA THR A 123 -27.22 2.25 28.01
C THR A 123 -27.05 0.79 28.38
N ASP A 124 -28.19 0.09 28.35
CA ASP A 124 -28.38 -1.34 28.56
C ASP A 124 -27.19 -2.18 28.04
N GLU A 125 -26.33 -2.62 28.98
CA GLU A 125 -25.09 -3.37 28.73
C GLU A 125 -25.29 -4.59 27.82
N SER A 126 -26.50 -5.14 27.79
CA SER A 126 -26.84 -6.34 27.03
C SER A 126 -26.78 -6.12 25.51
N ALA A 127 -27.30 -5.00 25.01
CA ALA A 127 -27.35 -4.72 23.57
C ALA A 127 -25.97 -4.35 23.00
N LEU A 128 -25.16 -3.60 23.77
CA LEU A 128 -23.78 -3.30 23.42
C LEU A 128 -22.88 -4.54 23.49
N SER A 129 -23.12 -5.43 24.46
CA SER A 129 -22.42 -6.71 24.57
C SER A 129 -22.70 -7.62 23.38
N ASP A 130 -23.95 -7.71 22.92
CA ASP A 130 -24.31 -8.49 21.73
C ASP A 130 -23.76 -7.87 20.44
N LEU A 131 -23.73 -6.53 20.32
CA LEU A 131 -23.09 -5.83 19.21
C LEU A 131 -21.57 -6.05 19.20
N HIS A 132 -20.91 -5.91 20.34
CA HIS A 132 -19.50 -6.26 20.47
C HIS A 132 -19.26 -7.71 20.06
N ARG A 133 -20.04 -8.66 20.58
CA ARG A 133 -19.87 -10.08 20.27
C ARG A 133 -20.09 -10.37 18.78
N ALA A 134 -21.07 -9.73 18.14
CA ALA A 134 -21.34 -9.89 16.70
C ALA A 134 -20.23 -9.26 15.82
N VAL A 135 -19.71 -8.10 16.19
CA VAL A 135 -18.60 -7.43 15.48
C VAL A 135 -17.27 -8.18 15.67
N PHE A 136 -16.99 -8.70 16.87
CA PHE A 136 -15.75 -9.40 17.19
C PHE A 136 -15.71 -10.88 16.79
N ASN A 137 -16.86 -11.54 16.65
CA ASN A 137 -16.94 -12.94 16.22
C ASN A 137 -17.00 -13.11 14.69
N TYR A 138 -16.89 -12.03 13.92
CA TYR A 138 -16.76 -12.19 12.48
C TYR A 138 -15.46 -12.93 12.16
N PRO A 139 -15.53 -14.09 11.49
CA PRO A 139 -14.31 -14.75 11.07
C PRO A 139 -13.56 -13.79 10.13
N PRO A 140 -12.24 -13.59 10.28
CA PRO A 140 -11.41 -12.79 9.39
C PRO A 140 -11.36 -13.28 7.93
N SER A 141 -12.27 -14.17 7.51
CA SER A 141 -12.16 -15.11 6.40
C SER A 141 -12.25 -14.49 5.01
N ARG A 142 -12.29 -13.17 4.87
CA ARG A 142 -12.18 -12.48 3.58
C ARG A 142 -11.14 -11.36 3.55
N LEU A 143 -10.60 -10.97 4.72
CA LEU A 143 -9.60 -9.91 4.87
C LEU A 143 -8.29 -10.25 4.15
N LEU A 144 -7.57 -9.21 3.77
CA LEU A 144 -6.20 -9.32 3.27
C LEU A 144 -5.35 -10.09 4.31
N ASP A 145 -4.88 -11.28 3.93
CA ASP A 145 -4.30 -12.26 4.85
C ASP A 145 -2.77 -12.22 4.86
N SER A 146 -2.16 -12.25 3.67
CA SER A 146 -0.71 -12.38 3.54
C SER A 146 -0.15 -11.72 2.28
N PHE A 147 1.15 -11.41 2.32
CA PHE A 147 1.94 -11.12 1.12
C PHE A 147 2.65 -12.37 0.66
N CYS A 148 2.67 -12.59 -0.65
CA CYS A 148 3.63 -13.48 -1.27
C CYS A 148 5.00 -12.81 -1.29
N VAL A 149 6.00 -13.48 -0.73
CA VAL A 149 7.38 -12.97 -0.58
C VAL A 149 8.39 -13.80 -1.37
N ASP A 150 7.91 -14.56 -2.34
CA ASP A 150 8.75 -15.31 -3.26
C ASP A 150 9.59 -14.38 -4.14
N THR A 151 10.84 -14.74 -4.37
CA THR A 151 11.72 -14.02 -5.28
C THR A 151 11.21 -14.13 -6.71
N ILE A 152 11.07 -13.00 -7.38
CA ILE A 152 10.87 -12.91 -8.83
C ILE A 152 12.25 -12.82 -9.47
N GLU A 153 12.59 -13.74 -10.36
CA GLU A 153 13.81 -13.70 -11.17
C GLU A 153 13.45 -13.97 -12.62
N LEU A 154 13.84 -13.07 -13.52
CA LEU A 154 13.52 -13.13 -14.93
C LEU A 154 14.56 -13.95 -15.71
N GLU A 155 14.15 -14.50 -16.85
CA GLU A 155 15.04 -15.22 -17.74
C GLU A 155 16.06 -14.26 -18.40
N ASP A 156 17.20 -14.81 -18.84
CA ASP A 156 18.38 -14.05 -19.27
C ASP A 156 18.20 -12.94 -20.33
N SER A 157 17.09 -12.95 -21.07
CA SER A 157 16.81 -11.95 -22.12
C SER A 157 15.81 -10.87 -21.70
N TYR A 158 15.25 -10.99 -20.50
CA TYR A 158 14.20 -10.10 -20.02
C TYR A 158 14.71 -9.13 -18.95
N VAL A 159 14.14 -7.94 -18.97
CA VAL A 159 14.33 -6.88 -17.98
C VAL A 159 12.98 -6.46 -17.42
N VAL A 160 13.00 -5.88 -16.23
CA VAL A 160 11.80 -5.26 -15.63
C VAL A 160 11.58 -3.88 -16.25
N THR A 161 10.33 -3.59 -16.58
CA THR A 161 9.88 -2.33 -17.23
C THR A 161 8.78 -1.60 -16.45
N GLY A 162 8.20 -2.29 -15.47
CA GLY A 162 7.16 -1.79 -14.59
C GLY A 162 6.83 -2.79 -13.48
N VAL A 163 6.04 -2.36 -12.50
CA VAL A 163 5.69 -3.14 -11.31
C VAL A 163 4.26 -2.85 -10.87
N ARG A 164 3.62 -3.80 -10.18
CA ARG A 164 2.33 -3.58 -9.51
C ARG A 164 2.13 -4.56 -8.37
N PHE A 165 1.27 -4.22 -7.43
CA PHE A 165 0.67 -5.24 -6.58
C PHE A 165 -0.56 -5.82 -7.25
N LYS A 166 -0.79 -7.12 -7.08
CA LYS A 166 -2.01 -7.78 -7.53
C LYS A 166 -2.51 -8.73 -6.46
N ARG A 167 -3.83 -8.74 -6.28
CA ARG A 167 -4.50 -9.59 -5.33
C ARG A 167 -4.95 -10.89 -6.00
N TYR A 168 -4.62 -12.01 -5.38
CA TYR A 168 -5.14 -13.35 -5.70
C TYR A 168 -5.75 -13.91 -4.42
N ASP A 169 -7.06 -14.14 -4.42
CA ASP A 169 -7.84 -14.49 -3.23
C ASP A 169 -7.65 -13.49 -2.07
N ASN A 170 -7.02 -13.91 -0.97
CA ASN A 170 -6.68 -13.06 0.17
C ASN A 170 -5.17 -12.75 0.26
N LYS A 171 -4.41 -13.01 -0.80
CA LYS A 171 -2.96 -12.80 -0.84
C LYS A 171 -2.57 -11.71 -1.83
N ILE A 172 -1.55 -10.93 -1.48
CA ILE A 172 -0.98 -9.89 -2.35
C ILE A 172 0.32 -10.37 -2.93
N HIS A 173 0.45 -10.24 -4.24
CA HIS A 173 1.64 -10.56 -5.00
C HIS A 173 2.24 -9.27 -5.54
N LEU A 174 3.56 -9.14 -5.44
CA LEU A 174 4.29 -8.23 -6.30
C LEU A 174 4.36 -8.88 -7.70
N GLU A 175 3.96 -8.16 -8.73
CA GLU A 175 4.16 -8.56 -10.13
C GLU A 175 5.08 -7.57 -10.83
N VAL A 176 5.89 -8.08 -11.77
CA VAL A 176 6.74 -7.24 -12.62
C VAL A 176 6.28 -7.33 -14.07
N GLN A 177 6.30 -6.21 -14.77
CA GLN A 177 6.18 -6.17 -16.22
C GLN A 177 7.55 -6.47 -16.81
N LYS A 178 7.66 -7.55 -17.59
CA LYS A 178 8.90 -7.96 -18.24
C LYS A 178 8.85 -7.71 -19.73
N ALA A 179 10.01 -7.38 -20.30
CA ALA A 179 10.18 -7.28 -21.75
C ALA A 179 11.61 -7.61 -22.16
N LYS A 180 11.82 -7.99 -23.42
CA LYS A 180 13.15 -8.22 -23.99
C LYS A 180 13.84 -6.89 -24.26
N LEU A 181 15.10 -6.80 -23.87
CA LEU A 181 15.98 -5.67 -24.15
C LEU A 181 16.87 -5.99 -25.36
N SER A 182 16.93 -5.07 -26.33
CA SER A 182 17.85 -5.14 -27.45
C SER A 182 18.38 -3.74 -27.77
N ASN A 183 19.70 -3.59 -27.72
CA ASN A 183 20.43 -2.35 -28.00
C ASN A 183 19.87 -1.15 -27.20
N GLY A 184 19.63 -1.33 -25.90
CA GLY A 184 19.08 -0.29 -25.02
C GLY A 184 17.58 -0.02 -25.19
N ARG A 185 16.90 -0.72 -26.11
CA ARG A 185 15.47 -0.53 -26.38
C ARG A 185 14.64 -1.75 -26.02
N ILE A 186 13.43 -1.49 -25.53
CA ILE A 186 12.45 -2.52 -25.27
C ILE A 186 11.81 -2.98 -26.59
N ILE A 187 11.74 -4.29 -26.79
CA ILE A 187 10.99 -4.88 -27.90
C ILE A 187 9.50 -4.90 -27.50
N SER A 188 8.69 -4.00 -28.07
CA SER A 188 7.29 -3.78 -27.68
C SER A 188 6.44 -5.05 -27.62
N ASP A 189 6.57 -5.94 -28.61
CA ASP A 189 5.78 -7.19 -28.70
C ASP A 189 6.13 -8.22 -27.62
N SER A 190 7.21 -7.97 -26.87
CA SER A 190 7.65 -8.86 -25.78
C SER A 190 7.17 -8.42 -24.39
N ILE A 191 6.51 -7.26 -24.28
CA ILE A 191 6.02 -6.70 -23.03
C ILE A 191 4.89 -7.57 -22.48
N LYS A 192 5.06 -8.11 -21.28
CA LYS A 192 4.04 -8.88 -20.58
C LYS A 192 4.23 -8.84 -19.07
N TRP A 193 3.13 -8.94 -18.33
CA TRP A 193 3.17 -9.15 -16.89
C TRP A 193 3.69 -10.56 -16.58
N HIS A 194 4.69 -10.64 -15.71
CA HIS A 194 5.17 -11.90 -15.16
C HIS A 194 4.35 -12.26 -13.93
N ASN A 195 3.57 -13.33 -14.06
CA ASN A 195 2.84 -13.94 -12.95
C ASN A 195 3.63 -15.16 -12.46
N GLN A 196 4.06 -15.14 -11.20
CA GLN A 196 4.77 -16.27 -10.56
C GLN A 196 3.89 -17.52 -10.41
N GLY A 197 2.58 -17.41 -10.58
CA GLY A 197 1.64 -18.51 -10.40
C GLY A 197 1.38 -18.77 -8.92
N LYS A 198 1.81 -19.92 -8.39
CA LYS A 198 1.56 -20.32 -7.00
C LYS A 198 2.56 -19.63 -6.06
N CYS A 199 2.05 -19.11 -4.95
CA CYS A 199 2.87 -18.61 -3.86
C CYS A 199 3.35 -19.75 -2.95
N VAL A 200 4.67 -19.95 -2.87
CA VAL A 200 5.32 -20.92 -1.99
C VAL A 200 5.52 -20.31 -0.60
N ASN A 201 6.10 -19.12 -0.52
CA ASN A 201 6.35 -18.44 0.74
C ASN A 201 5.44 -17.22 0.90
N SER A 202 4.66 -17.22 1.98
CA SER A 202 3.77 -16.11 2.32
C SER A 202 3.99 -15.63 3.75
N THR A 203 4.00 -14.32 3.93
CA THR A 203 4.06 -13.68 5.25
C THR A 203 2.70 -13.14 5.62
N LYS A 204 2.17 -13.58 6.77
CA LYS A 204 0.91 -13.05 7.31
C LYS A 204 1.07 -11.57 7.60
N ILE A 205 0.09 -10.80 7.17
CA ILE A 205 0.07 -9.34 7.36
C ILE A 205 -0.19 -9.00 8.82
N PHE A 206 -1.01 -9.83 9.46
CA PHE A 206 -1.48 -9.62 10.81
C PHE A 206 -1.78 -10.98 11.44
N THR A 207 -1.17 -11.26 12.59
CA THR A 207 -1.46 -12.46 13.38
C THR A 207 -1.97 -12.06 14.75
N ARG A 208 -3.16 -12.57 15.10
CA ARG A 208 -3.71 -12.51 16.46
C ARG A 208 -3.15 -13.69 17.24
N ASN A 209 -2.39 -13.42 18.30
CA ASN A 209 -1.97 -14.49 19.21
C ASN A 209 -2.99 -14.73 20.33
N SER A 210 -2.78 -15.76 21.14
CA SER A 210 -3.70 -16.21 22.21
C SER A 210 -3.97 -15.16 23.28
N ASN A 211 -3.11 -14.14 23.39
CA ASN A 211 -3.24 -13.06 24.36
C ASN A 211 -3.84 -11.78 23.75
N PHE A 212 -4.45 -11.88 22.56
CA PHE A 212 -4.95 -10.73 21.79
C PHE A 212 -3.86 -9.71 21.42
N ILE A 213 -2.58 -10.09 21.52
CA ILE A 213 -1.47 -9.29 21.05
C ILE A 213 -1.34 -9.52 19.54
N TYR A 214 -1.15 -8.43 18.83
CA TYR A 214 -1.13 -8.41 17.38
C TYR A 214 0.30 -8.26 16.86
N ASP A 215 0.79 -9.29 16.16
CA ASP A 215 2.06 -9.23 15.45
C ASP A 215 1.79 -8.88 13.98
N GLY A 216 2.26 -7.70 13.58
CA GLY A 216 2.09 -7.19 12.23
C GLY A 216 3.30 -7.43 11.35
N PHE A 217 3.08 -7.57 10.05
CA PHE A 217 4.17 -7.65 9.08
C PHE A 217 4.90 -6.30 9.00
N LYS A 218 6.20 -6.31 9.27
CA LYS A 218 7.06 -5.14 9.19
C LYS A 218 7.63 -4.97 7.78
N ILE A 219 7.44 -3.79 7.20
CA ILE A 219 8.07 -3.39 5.94
C ILE A 219 8.94 -2.16 6.19
N VAL A 220 10.25 -2.29 5.93
CA VAL A 220 11.17 -1.16 5.92
C VAL A 220 11.04 -0.45 4.58
N LEU A 221 10.81 0.87 4.58
CA LEU A 221 10.60 1.66 3.38
C LEU A 221 11.96 1.99 2.75
N ASN A 222 12.21 1.50 1.54
CA ASN A 222 13.51 1.62 0.90
C ASN A 222 13.42 1.76 -0.62
N ASP A 223 14.40 2.47 -1.16
CA ASP A 223 14.65 2.65 -2.57
C ASP A 223 15.87 1.82 -2.95
N PHE A 224 15.66 0.79 -3.75
CA PHE A 224 16.73 0.00 -4.34
C PHE A 224 17.09 0.66 -5.66
N ILE A 225 18.22 1.35 -5.66
CA ILE A 225 18.77 1.99 -6.85
C ILE A 225 20.05 1.25 -7.20
N LEU A 226 20.03 0.54 -8.33
CA LEU A 226 21.21 -0.16 -8.82
C LEU A 226 22.22 0.84 -9.37
N PRO A 227 23.53 0.48 -9.35
CA PRO A 227 24.58 1.30 -9.97
C PRO A 227 24.34 1.53 -11.46
N ASP A 228 25.08 2.48 -12.02
CA ASP A 228 25.05 2.74 -13.46
C ASP A 228 25.35 1.48 -14.28
N ASN A 229 24.72 1.40 -15.45
CA ASN A 229 24.77 0.25 -16.35
C ASN A 229 24.24 -1.06 -15.74
N TYR A 230 23.45 -1.01 -14.66
CA TYR A 230 22.65 -2.14 -14.21
C TYR A 230 21.17 -1.89 -14.42
N VAL A 231 20.45 -2.95 -14.76
CA VAL A 231 18.99 -2.97 -14.86
C VAL A 231 18.40 -4.05 -13.97
N VAL A 232 17.18 -3.81 -13.51
CA VAL A 232 16.47 -4.76 -12.66
C VAL A 232 16.02 -5.95 -13.49
N THR A 233 16.38 -7.15 -13.03
CA THR A 233 15.94 -8.43 -13.62
C THR A 233 15.28 -9.34 -12.58
N GLY A 234 15.20 -8.91 -11.33
CA GLY A 234 14.49 -9.64 -10.30
C GLY A 234 14.29 -8.83 -9.03
N VAL A 235 13.36 -9.27 -8.19
CA VAL A 235 12.98 -8.58 -6.95
C VAL A 235 12.41 -9.57 -5.95
N LYS A 236 12.75 -9.40 -4.68
CA LYS A 236 12.07 -10.03 -3.55
C LYS A 236 11.49 -8.93 -2.68
N PHE A 237 10.16 -8.88 -2.58
CA PHE A 237 9.45 -7.82 -1.88
C PHE A 237 9.91 -7.70 -0.42
N GLY A 238 10.19 -6.47 0.03
CA GLY A 238 10.67 -6.20 1.39
C GLY A 238 12.17 -6.45 1.63
N GLU A 239 12.87 -7.15 0.73
CA GLU A 239 14.20 -7.67 1.04
C GLU A 239 15.31 -7.24 0.06
N GLN A 240 15.14 -7.47 -1.24
CA GLN A 240 16.25 -7.33 -2.19
C GLN A 240 15.83 -7.11 -3.64
N VAL A 241 16.77 -6.60 -4.44
CA VAL A 241 16.66 -6.45 -5.89
C VAL A 241 17.83 -7.14 -6.58
N ILE A 242 17.54 -7.80 -7.69
CA ILE A 242 18.52 -8.48 -8.54
C ILE A 242 18.76 -7.62 -9.77
N GLY A 243 20.02 -7.25 -9.98
CA GLY A 243 20.46 -6.43 -11.09
C GLY A 243 21.39 -7.18 -12.04
N ARG A 244 21.28 -6.90 -13.34
CA ARG A 244 22.23 -7.38 -14.36
C ARG A 244 22.88 -6.23 -15.11
N TYR A 245 24.15 -6.42 -15.42
CA TYR A 245 24.97 -5.42 -16.11
C TYR A 245 24.60 -5.32 -17.59
N LEU A 246 24.66 -4.11 -18.12
CA LEU A 246 24.52 -3.79 -19.52
C LEU A 246 25.91 -3.60 -20.14
N SER A 247 26.20 -4.31 -21.23
CA SER A 247 27.41 -4.09 -22.03
C SER A 247 27.36 -2.77 -22.80
N ASP A 248 28.47 -2.37 -23.43
CA ASP A 248 28.59 -1.11 -24.17
C ASP A 248 27.58 -0.96 -25.33
N ASN A 249 27.09 -2.07 -25.86
CA ASN A 249 26.00 -2.10 -26.84
C ASN A 249 24.59 -2.02 -26.19
N HIS A 250 24.51 -1.75 -24.90
CA HIS A 250 23.29 -1.68 -24.09
C HIS A 250 22.42 -2.94 -24.12
N ASN A 251 23.04 -4.11 -24.28
CA ASN A 251 22.42 -5.42 -24.09
C ASN A 251 22.80 -6.01 -22.72
N LEU A 252 22.01 -6.98 -22.24
CA LEU A 252 22.35 -7.72 -21.04
C LEU A 252 23.67 -8.49 -21.24
N HIS A 253 24.62 -8.26 -20.33
CA HIS A 253 25.92 -8.90 -20.36
C HIS A 253 25.79 -10.36 -19.91
N ARG A 254 26.08 -11.30 -20.82
CA ARG A 254 25.79 -12.74 -20.61
C ARG A 254 26.67 -13.41 -19.56
N THR A 255 27.92 -12.99 -19.42
CA THR A 255 28.91 -13.68 -18.57
C THR A 255 29.19 -13.00 -17.23
N LYS A 256 28.69 -11.78 -17.02
CA LYS A 256 28.93 -11.04 -15.78
C LYS A 256 27.84 -11.45 -14.78
N PRO A 257 28.21 -11.89 -13.56
CA PRO A 257 27.23 -12.38 -12.61
C PRO A 257 26.23 -11.26 -12.22
N PRO A 258 24.98 -11.62 -11.90
CA PRO A 258 24.02 -10.67 -11.36
C PRO A 258 24.53 -10.12 -10.02
N ILE A 259 24.14 -8.89 -9.70
CA ILE A 259 24.32 -8.30 -8.38
C ILE A 259 23.03 -8.44 -7.59
N ILE A 260 23.15 -8.62 -6.28
CA ILE A 260 22.01 -8.64 -5.36
C ILE A 260 22.20 -7.47 -4.41
N GLN A 261 21.30 -6.49 -4.50
CA GLN A 261 21.24 -5.39 -3.55
C GLN A 261 20.20 -5.73 -2.48
N LYS A 262 20.67 -6.01 -1.27
CA LYS A 262 19.82 -6.29 -0.11
C LYS A 262 19.51 -5.00 0.64
N ILE A 263 18.50 -5.07 1.50
CA ILE A 263 18.19 -3.99 2.43
C ILE A 263 19.27 -3.87 3.51
N GLU A 264 19.86 -2.68 3.65
CA GLU A 264 20.98 -2.41 4.58
C GLU A 264 20.70 -1.23 5.53
N CYS A 265 19.43 -0.89 5.75
CA CYS A 265 19.03 0.24 6.58
C CYS A 265 19.40 0.00 8.06
N LYS A 266 20.13 0.94 8.68
CA LYS A 266 20.53 0.87 10.10
C LYS A 266 19.56 1.65 10.98
N GLY A 267 18.66 0.94 11.65
CA GLY A 267 17.69 1.53 12.58
C GLY A 267 16.65 2.38 11.84
N THR A 268 15.39 1.98 11.91
CA THR A 268 14.31 2.70 11.23
C THR A 268 13.19 3.03 12.20
N ASN A 269 12.58 4.19 12.03
CA ASN A 269 11.48 4.63 12.89
C ASN A 269 10.14 4.14 12.32
N ASN A 270 9.19 3.80 13.19
CA ASN A 270 7.84 3.50 12.73
C ASN A 270 7.17 4.81 12.27
N ILE A 271 6.70 4.85 11.03
CA ILE A 271 6.03 6.02 10.46
C ILE A 271 4.63 6.23 11.04
N LEU A 272 3.97 5.14 11.44
CA LEU A 272 2.69 5.20 12.13
C LEU A 272 2.95 5.51 13.60
N GLN A 273 2.62 6.74 14.00
CA GLN A 273 2.71 7.22 15.38
C GLN A 273 1.34 7.12 16.05
N ASN A 274 1.32 6.99 17.39
CA ASN A 274 0.08 6.91 18.19
C ASN A 274 -0.88 5.83 17.66
N LEU A 275 -0.44 4.56 17.68
CA LEU A 275 -1.19 3.43 17.12
C LEU A 275 -2.63 3.32 17.65
N GLU A 276 -2.86 3.74 18.89
CA GLU A 276 -4.18 3.80 19.54
C GLU A 276 -5.15 4.81 18.92
N LYS A 277 -4.67 5.73 18.07
CA LYS A 277 -5.48 6.81 17.47
C LYS A 277 -5.36 6.85 15.94
N ILE A 278 -5.16 5.69 15.31
CA ILE A 278 -5.12 5.61 13.86
C ILE A 278 -6.53 5.54 13.29
N ARG A 279 -6.86 6.45 12.38
CA ARG A 279 -8.11 6.41 11.60
C ARG A 279 -7.92 5.68 10.27
N PRO A 280 -9.00 5.15 9.66
CA PRO A 280 -8.95 4.64 8.30
C PRO A 280 -8.37 5.64 7.32
N SER A 281 -7.57 5.18 6.36
CA SER A 281 -7.00 6.03 5.31
C SER A 281 -8.06 6.74 4.48
N THR A 282 -9.25 6.14 4.36
CA THR A 282 -10.43 6.68 3.66
C THR A 282 -11.17 7.77 4.43
N SER A 283 -10.92 7.93 5.74
CA SER A 283 -11.54 8.99 6.54
C SER A 283 -10.83 10.34 6.40
N LEU A 284 -9.71 10.38 5.68
CA LEU A 284 -9.00 11.62 5.42
C LEU A 284 -9.75 12.46 4.39
N VAL A 285 -10.14 13.67 4.78
CA VAL A 285 -10.63 14.70 3.85
C VAL A 285 -9.45 15.61 3.50
N GLY A 286 -8.82 15.36 2.35
CA GLY A 286 -7.65 16.11 1.89
C GLY A 286 -6.71 15.28 1.02
N ASN A 287 -5.51 15.80 0.78
CA ASN A 287 -4.51 15.14 -0.05
C ASN A 287 -3.59 14.25 0.80
N ASN A 288 -3.30 13.05 0.33
CA ASN A 288 -2.19 12.28 0.89
C ASN A 288 -0.86 12.83 0.38
N THR A 289 0.15 12.82 1.24
CA THR A 289 1.52 13.21 0.89
C THR A 289 2.45 12.05 1.15
N ILE A 290 3.57 11.99 0.42
CA ILE A 290 4.62 11.01 0.71
C ILE A 290 5.31 11.43 2.00
N LEU A 291 5.19 10.60 3.03
CA LEU A 291 5.77 10.88 4.34
C LEU A 291 7.07 10.10 4.59
N SER A 292 7.28 9.01 3.85
CA SER A 292 8.46 8.17 4.01
C SER A 292 9.65 8.64 3.19
N ARG A 293 10.84 8.43 3.74
CA ARG A 293 12.13 8.57 3.08
C ARG A 293 12.84 7.21 3.06
N SER A 294 13.61 7.00 2.00
CA SER A 294 14.34 5.75 1.81
C SER A 294 15.24 5.44 3.00
N CYS A 295 15.15 4.22 3.53
CA CYS A 295 15.94 3.70 4.65
C CYS A 295 15.82 4.45 5.98
N GLN A 296 14.83 5.33 6.17
CA GLN A 296 14.66 6.07 7.42
C GLN A 296 13.47 5.55 8.23
N GLU A 297 12.39 5.19 7.54
CA GLU A 297 11.17 4.73 8.18
C GLU A 297 10.81 3.29 7.81
N HIS A 298 10.04 2.66 8.69
CA HIS A 298 9.31 1.43 8.42
C HIS A 298 7.85 1.64 8.82
N PHE A 299 7.00 0.70 8.45
CA PHE A 299 5.73 0.52 9.14
C PHE A 299 5.57 -0.94 9.52
N VAL A 300 4.72 -1.16 10.51
CA VAL A 300 4.22 -2.48 10.87
C VAL A 300 2.74 -2.45 10.54
N PHE A 301 2.28 -3.41 9.73
CA PHE A 301 0.84 -3.53 9.46
C PHE A 301 0.09 -3.66 10.79
N THR A 302 -0.94 -2.86 10.97
CA THR A 302 -1.70 -2.81 12.20
C THR A 302 -3.18 -2.58 11.87
N THR A 303 -4.00 -2.46 12.89
CA THR A 303 -5.39 -2.07 12.74
C THR A 303 -5.56 -0.58 13.03
N THR A 304 -6.66 -0.03 12.55
CA THR A 304 -7.20 1.23 13.02
C THR A 304 -7.56 1.17 14.51
N SER A 305 -7.77 2.33 15.11
CA SER A 305 -8.12 2.44 16.53
C SER A 305 -9.45 1.76 16.83
N PHE A 306 -9.50 1.10 17.99
CA PHE A 306 -10.75 0.61 18.55
C PHE A 306 -11.79 1.73 18.70
N ASP A 307 -11.36 2.90 19.17
CA ASP A 307 -12.24 4.03 19.48
C ASP A 307 -12.81 4.70 18.24
N PHE A 308 -12.21 4.48 17.05
CA PHE A 308 -12.68 5.08 15.81
C PHE A 308 -13.57 4.16 14.99
N ASP A 309 -13.22 2.88 14.89
CA ASP A 309 -13.94 1.94 14.04
C ASP A 309 -13.83 0.49 14.51
N TYR A 310 -13.59 0.25 15.81
CA TYR A 310 -13.45 -1.09 16.38
C TYR A 310 -12.38 -1.95 15.70
N GLN A 311 -11.27 -1.34 15.24
CA GLN A 311 -10.14 -2.04 14.62
C GLN A 311 -10.51 -2.76 13.30
N GLN A 312 -11.55 -2.30 12.60
CA GLN A 312 -12.08 -2.98 11.41
C GLN A 312 -11.14 -2.97 10.21
N HIS A 313 -10.19 -2.02 10.16
CA HIS A 313 -9.34 -1.81 8.99
C HIS A 313 -7.90 -2.19 9.28
N ILE A 314 -7.32 -3.02 8.41
CA ILE A 314 -5.87 -3.25 8.37
C ILE A 314 -5.21 -2.12 7.58
N VAL A 315 -4.21 -1.49 8.19
CA VAL A 315 -3.51 -0.32 7.65
C VAL A 315 -1.99 -0.51 7.68
N PRO A 316 -1.24 0.09 6.72
CA PRO A 316 -1.72 0.89 5.59
C PRO A 316 -2.47 0.07 4.54
N TYR A 317 -3.27 0.72 3.70
CA TYR A 317 -3.86 0.07 2.52
C TYR A 317 -2.81 -0.14 1.44
N VAL A 318 -2.93 -1.21 0.66
CA VAL A 318 -1.96 -1.52 -0.40
C VAL A 318 -2.47 -1.00 -1.73
N ASP A 319 -1.70 -0.14 -2.40
CA ASP A 319 -2.00 0.43 -3.71
C ASP A 319 -1.75 -0.59 -4.83
N LEU A 320 -2.79 -0.99 -5.55
CA LEU A 320 -2.76 -2.02 -6.60
C LEU A 320 -2.47 -1.46 -7.99
N ARG A 321 -2.34 -0.14 -8.12
CA ARG A 321 -2.13 0.50 -9.42
C ARG A 321 -0.76 0.14 -9.99
N GLU A 322 -0.71 0.02 -11.31
CA GLU A 322 0.55 -0.25 -11.99
C GLU A 322 1.45 0.97 -12.08
N VAL A 323 2.75 0.74 -11.94
CA VAL A 323 3.80 1.74 -12.10
C VAL A 323 4.64 1.29 -13.28
N ILE A 324 4.39 1.91 -14.43
CA ILE A 324 5.01 1.56 -15.70
C ILE A 324 5.72 2.76 -16.32
N THR A 325 6.62 2.48 -17.24
CA THR A 325 7.28 3.48 -18.07
C THR A 325 6.47 3.73 -19.34
N SER A 326 6.53 4.97 -19.82
CA SER A 326 5.96 5.40 -21.09
C SER A 326 6.92 6.42 -21.69
N PRO A 327 7.60 6.11 -22.81
CA PRO A 327 7.62 4.80 -23.47
C PRO A 327 8.19 3.68 -22.57
N PRO A 328 7.97 2.39 -22.88
CA PRO A 328 8.52 1.27 -22.12
C PRO A 328 10.05 1.27 -22.13
N GLU A 329 10.65 1.25 -20.94
CA GLU A 329 12.09 1.32 -20.71
C GLU A 329 12.49 0.38 -19.57
N ALA A 330 13.74 -0.10 -19.61
CA ALA A 330 14.28 -0.91 -18.52
C ALA A 330 14.44 -0.06 -17.25
N ILE A 331 13.93 -0.54 -16.12
CA ILE A 331 14.11 0.15 -14.84
C ILE A 331 15.47 -0.22 -14.24
N HIS A 332 16.11 0.74 -13.57
CA HIS A 332 17.35 0.50 -12.81
C HIS A 332 17.13 0.50 -11.30
N GLY A 333 15.88 0.70 -10.86
CA GLY A 333 15.53 0.60 -9.46
C GLY A 333 14.04 0.45 -9.21
N ILE A 334 13.73 -0.02 -8.01
CA ILE A 334 12.37 -0.13 -7.47
C ILE A 334 12.40 0.35 -6.02
N GLY A 335 11.34 1.02 -5.59
CA GLY A 335 11.14 1.34 -4.19
C GLY A 335 9.70 1.12 -3.78
N TRP A 336 9.50 1.07 -2.48
CA TRP A 336 8.18 1.12 -1.88
C TRP A 336 8.15 2.22 -0.83
N TYR A 337 7.06 2.96 -0.80
CA TYR A 337 6.92 4.17 -0.01
C TYR A 337 5.57 4.19 0.69
N TYR A 338 5.50 5.00 1.73
CA TYR A 338 4.27 5.29 2.44
C TYR A 338 3.81 6.70 2.09
N ARG A 339 2.53 6.82 1.76
CA ARG A 339 1.83 8.11 1.63
C ARG A 339 0.60 8.16 2.52
N GLY A 340 0.33 9.31 3.11
CA GLY A 340 -0.74 9.46 4.07
C GLY A 340 -0.82 10.86 4.65
N ALA A 341 -1.46 10.94 5.81
CA ALA A 341 -1.46 12.09 6.70
C ALA A 341 -1.29 11.61 8.16
N PRO A 342 -0.67 12.42 9.05
CA PRO A 342 -0.55 12.05 10.46
C PRO A 342 -1.90 11.70 11.10
N GLY A 343 -1.95 10.60 11.86
CA GLY A 343 -3.18 10.09 12.49
C GLY A 343 -4.07 9.22 11.60
N TYR A 344 -3.67 8.95 10.34
CA TYR A 344 -4.39 8.10 9.41
C TYR A 344 -3.55 6.90 8.99
N GLY A 345 -4.21 5.81 8.61
CA GLY A 345 -3.55 4.56 8.23
C GLY A 345 -2.64 4.66 7.01
N GLY A 346 -2.93 5.57 6.08
CA GLY A 346 -2.19 5.78 4.84
C GLY A 346 -2.17 4.60 3.87
N PHE A 347 -1.21 4.64 2.94
CA PHE A 347 -1.11 3.73 1.79
C PHE A 347 0.33 3.29 1.55
N LEU A 348 0.52 2.00 1.30
CA LEU A 348 1.74 1.41 0.74
C LEU A 348 1.68 1.52 -0.79
N GLY A 349 2.62 2.26 -1.38
CA GLY A 349 2.76 2.41 -2.83
C GLY A 349 4.09 1.87 -3.37
N LEU A 350 4.12 1.58 -4.66
CA LEU A 350 5.33 1.23 -5.41
C LEU A 350 5.83 2.43 -6.21
N LYS A 351 7.14 2.51 -6.41
CA LYS A 351 7.79 3.45 -7.32
C LYS A 351 8.93 2.78 -8.08
N ILE A 352 9.26 3.31 -9.24
CA ILE A 352 10.35 2.82 -10.10
C ILE A 352 11.31 3.94 -10.43
N PHE A 353 12.55 3.56 -10.70
CA PHE A 353 13.61 4.46 -11.13
C PHE A 353 14.08 4.07 -12.52
N VAL A 354 14.15 5.07 -13.41
CA VAL A 354 14.63 4.93 -14.80
C VAL A 354 15.93 5.71 -14.98
N ASN A 355 16.84 5.14 -15.78
CA ASN A 355 18.11 5.77 -16.06
C ASN A 355 17.93 6.87 -17.11
N ARG A 356 18.66 7.99 -17.00
CA ARG A 356 18.50 9.16 -17.88
C ARG A 356 19.23 9.06 -19.21
N TYR A 357 20.07 8.05 -19.41
CA TYR A 357 21.06 8.04 -20.51
C TYR A 357 20.58 7.33 -21.79
N TYR A 358 19.27 7.12 -21.97
CA TYR A 358 18.71 6.52 -23.18
C TYR A 358 17.89 7.49 -24.02
#